data_AF-A0A8T1UHC4-F1
#
_entry.id   AF-A0A8T1UHC4-F1
#
_cell.length_a   1.000
_cell.length_b   1.000
_cell.length_c   1.000
_cell.angle_alpha   90.00
_cell.angle_beta   90.00
_cell.angle_gamma   90.00
#
_symmetry.space_group_name_H-M   'P 1'
#
loop_
_entity.id
_entity.type
_entity.pdbx_description
1 polymer ?
#
loop_
_entity_poly.entity_id
_entity_poly.type
_entity_poly.pdbx_seq_one_letter_code
_entity_poly.pdbx_strand_id
1 'polypeptide(L)'
;MVAPVSPNETRPLLLQQEHETLAAIADCHELKPREPEPDAAKELQTLLALVYPVVGTTALEFLPGPTCIVLAGHMDSPYTQQYVDAATLSTMSVMVFMGQDEEISKLAQTFSRWMLLGMPFVVLYELVRKVLQAQNIMKPLVTIATIGNVVNIVTGSLGNITLPLLLIPYFYYHPDHLSQWWSGWNFKEAVAHVVFLRLGVPGCLMMTMEWFAFELLTLMAGVLPNAVVSISAHSVLVNINSIIYMVFAGLAVAVNIRVGNCLGANLPKLAMASCTVALTLTLAISLSFIAFLYATRWTLPSLLLNDQESITRAASALAVWAPFEILDGQNTVPQGVFRGAGKQTVDASINAVAYYIFGTPLAVWLGFYWALDVEGLWVGFGLGILLSASCLYFLLFERWTWEELAEDAQKRTSV
;
A
#
# COMPACT_ATOMS: atom_id res chain seq x y z
N MET A 1 -60.86 68.09 0.28
CA MET A 1 -59.64 68.26 -0.52
C MET A 1 -58.78 67.01 -0.30
N VAL A 2 -58.80 66.09 -1.25
CA VAL A 2 -57.93 64.90 -1.28
C VAL A 2 -56.99 65.12 -2.45
N ALA A 3 -55.67 65.14 -2.18
CA ALA A 3 -54.65 65.26 -3.22
C ALA A 3 -54.39 63.88 -3.88
N PRO A 4 -54.09 63.80 -5.19
CA PRO A 4 -53.83 62.53 -5.86
C PRO A 4 -52.36 62.12 -5.69
N VAL A 5 -52.12 60.85 -5.37
CA VAL A 5 -50.79 60.21 -5.36
C VAL A 5 -50.49 59.71 -6.78
N SER A 6 -49.25 59.93 -7.25
CA SER A 6 -48.77 59.57 -8.58
C SER A 6 -48.68 58.04 -8.79
N PRO A 7 -48.86 57.53 -10.02
CA PRO A 7 -48.75 56.10 -10.30
C PRO A 7 -47.33 55.78 -10.77
N ASN A 8 -46.42 55.40 -9.86
CA ASN A 8 -45.20 54.71 -10.32
C ASN A 8 -44.41 53.84 -9.32
N GLU A 9 -44.95 53.51 -8.15
CA GLU A 9 -44.25 52.63 -7.22
C GLU A 9 -45.14 51.46 -6.81
N THR A 10 -45.10 50.40 -7.62
CA THR A 10 -45.50 49.05 -7.20
C THR A 10 -44.95 48.05 -8.22
N ARG A 11 -43.61 47.98 -8.33
CA ARG A 11 -43.01 46.70 -8.74
C ARG A 11 -43.25 45.73 -7.58
N PRO A 12 -43.78 44.52 -7.82
CA PRO A 12 -43.96 43.54 -6.76
C PRO A 12 -42.61 43.25 -6.12
N LEU A 13 -42.52 43.43 -4.79
CA LEU A 13 -41.34 43.07 -3.98
C LEU A 13 -40.81 41.66 -4.30
N LEU A 14 -41.71 40.75 -4.70
CA LEU A 14 -41.39 39.38 -5.12
C LEU A 14 -40.47 39.29 -6.34
N LEU A 15 -40.59 40.17 -7.35
CA LEU A 15 -39.73 40.16 -8.54
C LEU A 15 -38.34 40.75 -8.26
N GLN A 16 -38.26 41.68 -7.30
CA GLN A 16 -36.99 42.27 -6.87
C GLN A 16 -36.23 41.30 -5.97
N GLN A 17 -36.94 40.56 -5.11
CA GLN A 17 -36.41 39.44 -4.33
C GLN A 17 -35.94 38.29 -5.23
N GLU A 18 -36.69 37.90 -6.27
CA GLU A 18 -36.24 36.87 -7.21
C GLU A 18 -34.97 37.27 -7.97
N HIS A 19 -34.85 38.54 -8.40
CA HIS A 19 -33.64 39.05 -9.05
C HIS A 19 -32.46 39.18 -8.09
N GLU A 20 -32.67 39.61 -6.85
CA GLU A 20 -31.62 39.65 -5.82
C GLU A 20 -31.21 38.24 -5.38
N THR A 21 -32.14 37.28 -5.34
CA THR A 21 -31.85 35.88 -5.02
C THR A 21 -31.12 35.20 -6.19
N LEU A 22 -31.53 35.45 -7.44
CA LEU A 22 -30.83 34.97 -8.65
C LEU A 22 -29.45 35.64 -8.82
N ALA A 23 -29.31 36.93 -8.50
CA ALA A 23 -28.03 37.61 -8.50
C ALA A 23 -27.12 37.12 -7.36
N ALA A 24 -27.66 36.86 -6.16
CA ALA A 24 -26.91 36.26 -5.07
C ALA A 24 -26.51 34.79 -5.36
N ILE A 25 -27.36 34.02 -6.06
CA ILE A 25 -27.03 32.66 -6.51
C ILE A 25 -25.99 32.69 -7.64
N ALA A 26 -26.03 33.68 -8.54
CA ALA A 26 -25.01 33.90 -9.56
C ALA A 26 -23.67 34.33 -8.95
N ASP A 27 -23.67 35.23 -7.95
CA ASP A 27 -22.48 35.66 -7.21
C ASP A 27 -21.89 34.54 -6.32
N CYS A 28 -22.71 33.64 -5.78
CA CYS A 28 -22.22 32.45 -5.07
C CYS A 28 -21.47 31.48 -5.99
N HIS A 29 -21.73 31.50 -7.30
CA HIS A 29 -20.99 30.69 -8.26
C HIS A 29 -19.59 31.29 -8.58
N GLU A 30 -19.42 32.61 -8.40
CA GLU A 30 -18.13 33.32 -8.55
C GLU A 30 -17.26 33.32 -7.28
N LEU A 31 -17.83 33.04 -6.12
CA LEU A 31 -17.13 32.99 -4.82
C LEU A 31 -16.70 31.57 -4.41
N LYS A 32 -16.28 30.71 -5.35
CA LYS A 32 -15.45 29.55 -4.95
C LYS A 32 -14.12 30.12 -4.43
N PRO A 33 -13.70 29.83 -3.17
CA PRO A 33 -12.39 30.25 -2.68
C PRO A 33 -11.34 29.82 -3.71
N ARG A 34 -10.56 30.78 -4.23
CA ARG A 34 -9.54 30.50 -5.23
C ARG A 34 -8.57 29.47 -4.65
N GLU A 35 -8.56 28.28 -5.21
CA GLU A 35 -7.64 27.22 -4.81
C GLU A 35 -6.20 27.78 -4.86
N PRO A 36 -5.39 27.59 -3.80
CA PRO A 36 -4.02 28.06 -3.78
C PRO A 36 -3.24 27.41 -4.92
N GLU A 37 -2.45 28.20 -5.65
CA GLU A 37 -1.59 27.65 -6.69
C GLU A 37 -0.55 26.71 -6.06
N PRO A 38 -0.44 25.46 -6.56
CA PRO A 38 0.45 24.49 -5.98
C PRO A 38 1.90 24.89 -6.20
N ASP A 39 2.69 24.87 -5.13
CA ASP A 39 4.14 25.04 -5.15
C ASP A 39 4.79 23.66 -5.00
N ALA A 40 5.48 23.20 -6.04
CA ALA A 40 6.08 21.87 -6.07
C ALA A 40 7.07 21.64 -4.92
N ALA A 41 7.81 22.66 -4.47
CA ALA A 41 8.76 22.52 -3.37
C ALA A 41 8.05 22.32 -2.02
N LYS A 42 6.95 23.05 -1.80
CA LYS A 42 6.13 22.89 -0.60
C LYS A 42 5.38 21.56 -0.59
N GLU A 43 4.89 21.12 -1.75
CA GLU A 43 4.25 19.81 -1.88
C GLU A 43 5.25 18.68 -1.63
N LEU A 44 6.48 18.78 -2.17
CA LEU A 44 7.54 17.82 -1.88
C LEU A 44 7.86 17.78 -0.37
N GLN A 45 7.99 18.94 0.28
CA GLN A 45 8.24 18.99 1.73
C GLN A 45 7.10 18.35 2.53
N THR A 46 5.86 18.61 2.13
CA THR A 46 4.66 18.05 2.77
C THR A 46 4.61 16.54 2.60
N LEU A 47 4.85 16.04 1.39
CA LEU A 47 4.92 14.61 1.11
C LEU A 47 6.06 13.95 1.88
N LEU A 48 7.26 14.52 1.89
CA LEU A 48 8.40 13.97 2.64
C LEU A 48 8.12 13.88 4.15
N ALA A 49 7.41 14.86 4.71
CA ALA A 49 7.00 14.85 6.11
C ALA A 49 6.01 13.72 6.45
N LEU A 50 5.21 13.27 5.47
CA LEU A 50 4.33 12.10 5.59
C LEU A 50 5.08 10.78 5.30
N VAL A 51 5.92 10.78 4.26
CA VAL A 51 6.67 9.61 3.80
C VAL A 51 7.63 9.12 4.88
N TYR A 52 8.44 10.00 5.47
CA TYR A 52 9.46 9.60 6.45
C TYR A 52 8.91 8.74 7.61
N PRO A 53 7.89 9.20 8.36
CA PRO A 53 7.35 8.40 9.46
C PRO A 53 6.58 7.17 8.96
N VAL A 54 5.92 7.22 7.80
CA VAL A 54 5.18 6.08 7.25
C VAL A 54 6.15 4.99 6.79
N VAL A 55 7.15 5.31 5.97
CA VAL A 55 8.19 4.37 5.55
C VAL A 55 8.94 3.84 6.76
N GLY A 56 9.31 4.70 7.71
CA GLY A 56 9.98 4.27 8.94
C GLY A 56 9.13 3.27 9.74
N THR A 57 7.84 3.54 9.92
CA THR A 57 6.91 2.62 10.61
C THR A 57 6.76 1.31 9.84
N THR A 58 6.52 1.36 8.53
CA THR A 58 6.34 0.16 7.68
C THR A 58 7.61 -0.69 7.63
N ALA A 59 8.79 -0.08 7.49
CA ALA A 59 10.06 -0.78 7.52
C ALA A 59 10.28 -1.46 8.87
N LEU A 60 10.05 -0.75 9.97
CA LEU A 60 10.14 -1.32 11.33
C LEU A 60 9.18 -2.49 11.52
N GLU A 61 7.94 -2.39 11.03
CA GLU A 61 6.96 -3.48 11.12
C GLU A 61 7.34 -4.71 10.30
N PHE A 62 8.08 -4.53 9.20
CA PHE A 62 8.54 -5.63 8.36
C PHE A 62 9.84 -6.29 8.86
N LEU A 63 10.68 -5.57 9.62
CA LEU A 63 11.97 -6.07 10.13
C LEU A 63 11.93 -7.44 10.81
N PRO A 64 10.92 -7.82 11.61
CA PRO A 64 10.89 -9.13 12.25
C PRO A 64 10.99 -10.29 11.26
N GLY A 65 10.38 -10.19 10.07
CA GLY A 65 10.39 -11.24 9.05
C GLY A 65 11.80 -11.58 8.54
N PRO A 66 12.49 -10.64 7.86
CA PRO A 66 13.85 -10.83 7.40
C PRO A 66 14.82 -11.14 8.54
N THR A 67 14.64 -10.56 9.73
CA THR A 67 15.49 -10.87 10.89
C THR A 67 15.34 -12.34 11.31
N CYS A 68 14.11 -12.86 11.36
CA CYS A 68 13.86 -14.28 11.64
C CYS A 68 14.46 -15.19 10.56
N ILE A 69 14.38 -14.81 9.28
CA ILE A 69 14.96 -15.59 8.17
C ILE A 69 16.49 -15.61 8.26
N VAL A 70 17.13 -14.45 8.48
CA VAL A 70 18.59 -14.37 8.64
C VAL A 70 19.06 -15.17 9.86
N LEU A 71 18.36 -15.05 10.99
CA LEU A 71 18.69 -15.82 12.19
C LEU A 71 18.50 -17.33 11.95
N ALA A 72 17.41 -17.75 11.31
CA ALA A 72 17.18 -19.14 10.95
C ALA A 72 18.25 -19.66 9.97
N GLY A 73 18.63 -18.85 8.98
CA GLY A 73 19.69 -19.15 8.01
C GLY A 73 21.07 -19.41 8.63
N HIS A 74 21.32 -18.87 9.83
CA HIS A 74 22.57 -19.05 10.59
C HIS A 74 22.42 -20.07 11.73
N MET A 75 21.27 -20.73 11.87
CA MET A 75 21.15 -21.85 12.81
C MET A 75 21.92 -23.05 12.26
N ASP A 76 22.83 -23.59 13.07
CA ASP A 76 23.49 -24.88 12.80
C ASP A 76 22.46 -26.01 12.92
N SER A 77 21.65 -26.19 11.88
CA SER A 77 20.64 -27.23 11.78
C SER A 77 20.63 -27.84 10.37
N PRO A 78 20.53 -29.18 10.23
CA PRO A 78 20.36 -29.80 8.92
C PRO A 78 19.05 -29.42 8.22
N TYR A 79 18.12 -28.74 8.92
CA TYR A 79 16.79 -28.38 8.41
C TYR A 79 16.63 -26.88 8.14
N THR A 80 17.71 -26.10 8.14
CA THR A 80 17.68 -24.63 8.01
C THR A 80 16.85 -24.13 6.83
N GLN A 81 16.94 -24.78 5.68
CA GLN A 81 16.14 -24.44 4.50
C GLN A 81 14.64 -24.69 4.71
N GLN A 82 14.29 -25.77 5.40
CA GLN A 82 12.91 -26.13 5.72
C GLN A 82 12.32 -25.24 6.83
N TYR A 83 13.14 -24.71 7.75
CA TYR A 83 12.70 -23.68 8.71
C TYR A 83 12.35 -22.35 8.06
N VAL A 84 13.05 -21.97 7.00
CA VAL A 84 12.75 -20.76 6.22
C VAL A 84 11.44 -20.95 5.47
N ASP A 85 11.26 -22.08 4.78
CA ASP A 85 10.00 -22.43 4.10
C ASP A 85 8.80 -22.54 5.09
N ALA A 86 9.07 -23.05 6.30
CA ALA A 86 8.11 -23.14 7.41
C ALA A 86 7.57 -21.79 7.88
N ALA A 87 8.44 -20.79 7.93
CA ALA A 87 8.10 -19.45 8.35
C ALA A 87 7.26 -18.70 7.30
N THR A 88 7.44 -19.03 6.02
CA THR A 88 6.75 -18.37 4.90
C THR A 88 5.33 -18.91 4.69
N LEU A 89 5.12 -20.23 4.80
CA LEU A 89 3.84 -20.87 4.50
C LEU A 89 3.11 -21.25 5.81
N SER A 90 2.23 -20.40 6.33
CA SER A 90 1.70 -20.53 7.70
C SER A 90 0.72 -21.72 7.95
N THR A 91 0.61 -22.69 7.04
CA THR A 91 -0.38 -23.79 7.15
C THR A 91 0.14 -25.16 6.73
N MET A 92 0.23 -26.07 7.72
CA MET A 92 0.61 -27.48 7.59
C MET A 92 -0.09 -28.22 6.45
N SER A 93 -1.40 -28.01 6.27
CA SER A 93 -2.19 -28.74 5.28
C SER A 93 -1.76 -28.40 3.85
N VAL A 94 -1.40 -27.14 3.62
CA VAL A 94 -0.89 -26.65 2.34
C VAL A 94 0.53 -27.16 2.15
N MET A 95 1.39 -27.04 3.16
CA MET A 95 2.77 -27.54 3.11
C MET A 95 2.89 -29.03 2.78
N VAL A 96 2.15 -29.88 3.51
CA VAL A 96 2.19 -31.33 3.30
C VAL A 96 1.59 -31.69 1.94
N PHE A 97 0.53 -31.00 1.50
CA PHE A 97 -0.03 -31.16 0.16
C PHE A 97 0.97 -30.76 -0.94
N MET A 98 1.83 -29.78 -0.66
CA MET A 98 2.89 -29.31 -1.55
C MET A 98 4.20 -30.14 -1.47
N GLY A 99 4.21 -31.24 -0.70
CA GLY A 99 5.33 -32.17 -0.64
C GLY A 99 6.43 -31.80 0.37
N GLN A 100 6.17 -30.86 1.29
CA GLN A 100 7.08 -30.52 2.38
C GLN A 100 7.11 -31.60 3.49
N ASP A 101 8.20 -31.66 4.24
CA ASP A 101 8.41 -32.63 5.32
C ASP A 101 7.38 -32.48 6.46
N GLU A 102 6.93 -33.62 7.00
CA GLU A 102 5.82 -33.66 7.97
C GLU A 102 6.22 -33.09 9.36
N GLU A 103 7.47 -33.22 9.79
CA GLU A 103 7.93 -32.67 11.08
C GLU A 103 8.03 -31.15 11.03
N ILE A 104 8.59 -30.61 9.95
CA ILE A 104 8.67 -29.16 9.72
C ILE A 104 7.27 -28.56 9.58
N SER A 105 6.38 -29.24 8.85
CA SER A 105 5.00 -28.80 8.70
C SER A 105 4.26 -28.72 10.04
N LYS A 106 4.52 -29.65 10.98
CA LYS A 106 3.97 -29.60 12.35
C LYS A 106 4.52 -28.44 13.17
N LEU A 107 5.81 -28.12 13.01
CA LEU A 107 6.41 -26.99 13.70
C LEU A 107 5.88 -25.65 13.19
N ALA A 108 5.80 -25.49 11.86
CA ALA A 108 5.18 -24.35 11.19
C ALA A 108 3.73 -24.15 11.66
N GLN A 109 2.97 -25.25 11.81
CA GLN A 109 1.60 -25.22 12.33
C GLN A 109 1.54 -24.68 13.75
N THR A 110 2.44 -25.16 14.62
CA THR A 110 2.46 -24.79 16.04
C THR A 110 2.79 -23.32 16.17
N PHE A 111 3.81 -22.85 15.45
CA PHE A 111 4.17 -21.43 15.37
C PHE A 111 2.99 -20.57 14.87
N SER A 112 2.34 -20.98 13.79
CA SER A 112 1.21 -20.25 13.21
C SER A 112 0.01 -20.16 14.16
N ARG A 113 -0.27 -21.23 14.93
CA ARG A 113 -1.30 -21.21 15.98
C ARG A 113 -0.99 -20.21 17.09
N TRP A 114 0.27 -20.07 17.49
CA TRP A 114 0.68 -19.06 18.47
C TRP A 114 0.56 -17.65 17.90
N MET A 115 0.90 -17.43 16.63
CA MET A 115 0.72 -16.14 15.96
C MET A 115 -0.75 -15.71 15.86
N LEU A 116 -1.69 -16.65 15.69
CA LEU A 116 -3.12 -16.35 15.64
C LEU A 116 -3.64 -15.65 16.91
N LEU A 117 -3.04 -15.90 18.08
CA LEU A 117 -3.41 -15.21 19.32
C LEU A 117 -3.08 -13.71 19.30
N GLY A 118 -2.04 -13.31 18.55
CA GLY A 118 -1.65 -11.91 18.38
C GLY A 118 -2.48 -11.16 17.34
N MET A 119 -3.16 -11.87 16.43
CA MET A 119 -3.88 -11.27 15.30
C MET A 119 -4.95 -10.24 15.71
N PRO A 120 -5.83 -10.49 16.71
CA PRO A 120 -6.82 -9.48 17.13
C PRO A 120 -6.18 -8.17 17.59
N PHE A 121 -5.00 -8.24 18.21
CA PHE A 121 -4.25 -7.08 18.69
C PHE A 121 -3.63 -6.27 17.54
N VAL A 122 -3.07 -6.97 16.54
CA VAL A 122 -2.56 -6.34 15.32
C VAL A 122 -3.69 -5.67 14.55
N VAL A 123 -4.84 -6.34 14.38
CA VAL A 123 -6.01 -5.77 13.72
C VAL A 123 -6.48 -4.50 14.43
N LEU A 124 -6.57 -4.53 15.76
CA LEU A 124 -6.96 -3.35 16.55
C LEU A 124 -5.97 -2.19 16.36
N TYR A 125 -4.67 -2.47 16.42
CA TYR A 125 -3.64 -1.47 16.19
C TYR A 125 -3.72 -0.89 14.76
N GLU A 126 -3.86 -1.74 13.74
CA GLU A 126 -3.96 -1.30 12.35
C GLU A 126 -5.19 -0.41 12.11
N LEU A 127 -6.34 -0.73 12.72
CA LEU A 127 -7.54 0.11 12.61
C LEU A 127 -7.29 1.53 13.14
N VAL A 128 -6.74 1.63 14.36
CA VAL A 128 -6.44 2.94 14.98
C VAL A 128 -5.35 3.67 14.20
N ARG A 129 -4.33 2.94 13.75
CA ARG A 129 -3.24 3.46 12.92
C ARG A 129 -3.78 4.12 11.66
N LYS A 130 -4.73 3.50 10.95
CA LYS A 130 -5.33 4.08 9.74
C LYS A 130 -6.09 5.38 10.02
N VAL A 131 -6.77 5.47 11.16
CA VAL A 131 -7.46 6.71 11.57
C VAL A 131 -6.46 7.83 11.84
N LEU A 132 -5.43 7.58 12.65
CA LEU A 132 -4.37 8.54 12.92
C LEU A 132 -3.63 8.96 11.63
N GLN A 133 -3.41 8.00 10.73
CA GLN A 133 -2.80 8.25 9.42
C GLN A 133 -3.64 9.22 8.58
N ALA A 134 -4.95 9.01 8.49
CA ALA A 134 -5.85 9.89 7.74
C ALA A 134 -5.83 11.33 8.28
N GLN A 135 -5.66 11.50 9.59
CA GLN A 135 -5.55 12.80 10.27
C GLN A 135 -4.15 13.43 10.20
N ASN A 136 -3.20 12.85 9.46
CA ASN A 136 -1.79 13.27 9.40
C ASN A 136 -1.02 13.15 10.73
N ILE A 137 -1.47 12.28 11.65
CA ILE A 137 -0.85 12.04 12.96
C ILE A 137 0.05 10.80 12.90
N MET A 138 1.33 11.00 12.54
CA MET A 138 2.26 9.90 12.25
C MET A 138 3.32 9.63 13.30
N LYS A 139 3.82 10.68 13.97
CA LYS A 139 4.90 10.59 14.95
C LYS A 139 4.70 9.53 16.04
N PRO A 140 3.52 9.42 16.70
CA PRO A 140 3.32 8.40 17.74
C PRO A 140 3.41 6.98 17.19
N LEU A 141 3.00 6.76 15.93
CA LEU A 141 3.04 5.43 15.30
C LEU A 141 4.48 4.94 15.15
N VAL A 142 5.42 5.82 14.79
CA VAL A 142 6.85 5.49 14.72
C VAL A 142 7.38 5.07 16.09
N THR A 143 7.04 5.83 17.14
CA THR A 143 7.46 5.51 18.51
C THR A 143 6.91 4.18 18.98
N ILE A 144 5.62 3.92 18.73
CA ILE A 144 4.95 2.66 19.08
C ILE A 144 5.58 1.49 18.33
N ALA A 145 5.78 1.60 17.02
CA ALA A 145 6.41 0.55 16.22
C ALA A 145 7.85 0.29 16.66
N THR A 146 8.61 1.33 17.02
CA THR A 146 9.98 1.18 17.51
C THR A 146 10.01 0.40 18.83
N ILE A 147 9.18 0.79 19.81
CA ILE A 147 9.11 0.10 21.10
C ILE A 147 8.58 -1.33 20.91
N GLY A 148 7.54 -1.49 20.08
CA GLY A 148 6.96 -2.79 19.75
C GLY A 148 8.00 -3.76 19.20
N ASN A 149 8.84 -3.31 18.27
CA ASN A 149 9.95 -4.11 17.72
C ASN A 149 11.00 -4.47 18.76
N VAL A 150 11.40 -3.53 19.63
CA VAL A 150 12.33 -3.84 20.74
C VAL A 150 11.77 -4.94 21.64
N VAL A 151 10.47 -4.88 21.95
CA VAL A 151 9.81 -5.94 22.73
C VAL A 151 9.72 -7.25 21.95
N ASN A 152 9.44 -7.19 20.64
CA ASN A 152 9.37 -8.36 19.76
C ASN A 152 10.72 -9.10 19.71
N ILE A 153 11.85 -8.37 19.65
CA ILE A 153 13.20 -8.95 19.70
C ILE A 153 13.44 -9.71 21.02
N VAL A 154 12.96 -9.18 22.14
CA VAL A 154 13.19 -9.76 23.49
C VAL A 154 12.25 -10.92 23.80
N THR A 155 10.99 -10.84 23.34
CA THR A 155 9.90 -11.72 23.79
C THR A 155 9.29 -12.57 22.68
N GLY A 156 9.73 -12.40 21.42
CA GLY A 156 9.11 -12.98 20.24
C GLY A 156 7.69 -12.45 20.03
N SER A 157 6.79 -13.34 19.58
CA SER A 157 5.41 -13.02 19.16
C SER A 157 4.54 -12.18 20.12
N LEU A 158 4.90 -12.05 21.39
CA LEU A 158 4.26 -11.15 22.35
C LEU A 158 4.40 -9.66 21.98
N GLY A 159 5.38 -9.30 21.13
CA GLY A 159 5.52 -7.95 20.58
C GLY A 159 4.29 -7.48 19.78
N ASN A 160 3.50 -8.39 19.21
CA ASN A 160 2.27 -8.03 18.50
C ASN A 160 1.16 -7.56 19.47
N ILE A 161 1.19 -8.03 20.72
CA ILE A 161 0.24 -7.64 21.77
C ILE A 161 0.58 -6.26 22.32
N THR A 162 1.86 -5.86 22.30
CA THR A 162 2.29 -4.57 22.86
C THR A 162 1.89 -3.38 22.01
N LEU A 163 1.76 -3.54 20.69
CA LEU A 163 1.38 -2.47 19.76
C LEU A 163 0.09 -1.74 20.18
N PRO A 164 -1.08 -2.41 20.34
CA PRO A 164 -2.29 -1.71 20.77
C PRO A 164 -2.24 -1.25 22.23
N LEU A 165 -1.47 -1.91 23.10
CA LEU A 165 -1.33 -1.48 24.50
C LEU A 165 -0.63 -0.13 24.61
N LEU A 166 0.32 0.17 23.72
CA LEU A 166 1.02 1.45 23.67
C LEU A 166 0.14 2.60 23.15
N LEU A 167 -1.02 2.32 22.54
CA LEU A 167 -2.00 3.35 22.18
C LEU A 167 -2.76 3.91 23.39
N ILE A 168 -2.90 3.13 24.47
CA ILE A 168 -3.59 3.54 25.70
C ILE A 168 -2.91 4.76 26.35
N PRO A 169 -1.61 4.73 26.70
CA PRO A 169 -0.95 5.89 27.29
C PRO A 169 -0.93 7.07 26.31
N TYR A 170 -0.83 6.82 25.00
CA TYR A 170 -0.88 7.89 24.01
C TYR A 170 -2.20 8.68 24.07
N PHE A 171 -3.35 8.01 24.04
CA PHE A 171 -4.65 8.68 24.13
C PHE A 171 -4.95 9.25 25.52
N TYR A 172 -4.33 8.71 26.57
CA TYR A 172 -4.39 9.32 27.91
C TYR A 172 -3.73 10.72 27.93
N TYR A 173 -2.59 10.89 27.26
CA TYR A 173 -1.91 12.19 27.16
C TYR A 173 -2.49 13.11 26.07
N HIS A 174 -3.16 12.54 25.07
CA HIS A 174 -3.77 13.28 23.96
C HIS A 174 -5.25 12.91 23.75
N PRO A 175 -6.14 13.22 24.72
CA PRO A 175 -7.56 12.87 24.64
C PRO A 175 -8.28 13.57 23.47
N ASP A 176 -7.78 14.73 23.05
CA ASP A 176 -8.31 15.50 21.91
C ASP A 176 -8.22 14.72 20.60
N HIS A 177 -7.18 13.90 20.42
CA HIS A 177 -7.02 13.11 19.20
C HIS A 177 -7.98 11.93 19.13
N LEU A 178 -8.47 11.42 20.27
CA LEU A 178 -9.45 10.34 20.32
C LEU A 178 -10.88 10.89 20.13
N SER A 179 -11.20 11.97 20.85
CA SER A 179 -12.54 12.56 20.88
C SER A 179 -13.03 13.12 19.53
N GLN A 180 -12.12 13.42 18.60
CA GLN A 180 -12.45 13.88 17.26
C GLN A 180 -13.21 12.86 16.40
N TRP A 181 -13.01 11.56 16.63
CA TRP A 181 -13.58 10.50 15.78
C TRP A 181 -14.24 9.36 16.58
N TRP A 182 -13.95 9.24 17.87
CA TRP A 182 -14.55 8.22 18.73
C TRP A 182 -15.53 8.84 19.72
N SER A 183 -16.83 8.65 19.46
CA SER A 183 -17.93 9.08 20.34
C SER A 183 -18.40 8.00 21.33
N GLY A 184 -17.78 6.82 21.30
CA GLY A 184 -18.16 5.66 22.12
C GLY A 184 -18.69 4.49 21.30
N TRP A 185 -19.07 3.42 21.98
CA TRP A 185 -19.56 2.20 21.33
C TRP A 185 -21.04 2.34 20.93
N ASN A 186 -21.31 2.39 19.63
CA ASN A 186 -22.67 2.36 19.08
C ASN A 186 -22.81 1.28 17.99
N PHE A 187 -23.24 0.08 18.39
CA PHE A 187 -23.34 -1.06 17.47
C PHE A 187 -24.35 -0.85 16.34
N LYS A 188 -25.46 -0.16 16.60
CA LYS A 188 -26.50 0.11 15.57
C LYS A 188 -25.94 1.01 14.47
N GLU A 189 -25.23 2.04 14.86
CA GLU A 189 -24.57 2.97 13.93
C GLU A 189 -23.44 2.27 13.15
N ALA A 190 -22.64 1.43 13.81
CA ALA A 190 -21.60 0.64 13.13
C ALA A 190 -22.17 -0.26 12.03
N VAL A 191 -23.30 -0.95 12.28
CA VAL A 191 -23.97 -1.78 11.27
C VAL A 191 -24.64 -0.94 10.17
N ALA A 192 -25.07 0.29 10.46
CA ALA A 192 -25.57 1.20 9.42
C ALA A 192 -24.47 1.68 8.46
N HIS A 193 -23.22 1.75 8.92
CA HIS A 193 -22.05 2.18 8.13
C HIS A 193 -21.38 1.06 7.32
N VAL A 194 -22.08 -0.05 7.06
CA VAL A 194 -21.62 -1.16 6.18
C VAL A 194 -21.26 -0.68 4.76
N VAL A 195 -21.72 0.52 4.36
CA VAL A 195 -21.27 1.22 3.13
C VAL A 195 -19.74 1.31 3.04
N PHE A 196 -19.02 1.39 4.16
CA PHE A 196 -17.56 1.33 4.20
C PHE A 196 -16.99 0.07 3.52
N LEU A 197 -17.66 -1.09 3.62
CA LEU A 197 -17.23 -2.33 2.98
C LEU A 197 -17.19 -2.22 1.45
N ARG A 198 -17.95 -1.31 0.84
CA ARG A 198 -17.90 -1.04 -0.60
C ARG A 198 -16.54 -0.49 -1.05
N LEU A 199 -15.81 0.16 -0.14
CA LEU A 199 -14.44 0.63 -0.38
C LEU A 199 -13.42 -0.33 0.23
N GLY A 200 -13.69 -0.85 1.43
CA GLY A 200 -12.78 -1.73 2.17
C GLY A 200 -12.55 -3.08 1.50
N VAL A 201 -13.59 -3.77 1.01
CA VAL A 201 -13.44 -5.08 0.37
C VAL A 201 -12.62 -5.00 -0.92
N PRO A 202 -12.92 -4.07 -1.87
CA PRO A 202 -12.07 -3.93 -3.05
C PRO A 202 -10.64 -3.51 -2.71
N GLY A 203 -10.44 -2.64 -1.71
CA GLY A 203 -9.09 -2.27 -1.27
C GLY A 203 -8.30 -3.45 -0.69
N CYS A 204 -8.97 -4.35 0.03
CA CYS A 204 -8.37 -5.60 0.50
C CYS A 204 -8.02 -6.54 -0.67
N LEU A 205 -8.94 -6.70 -1.63
CA LEU A 205 -8.72 -7.53 -2.82
C LEU A 205 -7.55 -7.00 -3.67
N MET A 206 -7.48 -5.68 -3.87
CA MET A 206 -6.40 -5.04 -4.62
C MET A 206 -5.01 -5.43 -4.13
N MET A 207 -4.82 -5.43 -2.80
CA MET A 207 -3.54 -5.75 -2.16
C MET A 207 -3.29 -7.26 -2.04
N THR A 208 -4.32 -8.04 -1.70
CA THR A 208 -4.20 -9.51 -1.56
C THR A 208 -3.99 -10.21 -2.90
N MET A 209 -4.60 -9.70 -3.98
CA MET A 209 -4.39 -10.23 -5.33
C MET A 209 -2.94 -10.11 -5.79
N GLU A 210 -2.28 -9.00 -5.47
CA GLU A 210 -0.87 -8.79 -5.79
C GLU A 210 0.03 -9.75 -5.00
N TRP A 211 -0.19 -9.85 -3.68
CA TRP A 211 0.55 -10.77 -2.83
C TRP A 211 0.38 -12.24 -3.22
N PHE A 212 -0.85 -12.69 -3.48
CA PHE A 212 -1.07 -14.06 -3.91
C PHE A 212 -0.46 -14.38 -5.28
N ALA A 213 -0.30 -13.38 -6.15
CA ALA A 213 0.39 -13.58 -7.42
C ALA A 213 1.90 -13.79 -7.22
N PHE A 214 2.52 -13.11 -6.25
CA PHE A 214 3.90 -13.42 -5.82
C PHE A 214 4.02 -14.82 -5.22
N GLU A 215 3.09 -15.24 -4.36
CA GLU A 215 3.07 -16.60 -3.81
C GLU A 215 2.98 -17.65 -4.93
N LEU A 216 2.12 -17.42 -5.93
CA LEU A 216 2.03 -18.30 -7.09
C LEU A 216 3.36 -18.37 -7.85
N LEU A 217 4.09 -17.24 -7.97
CA LEU A 217 5.44 -17.20 -8.52
C LEU A 217 6.42 -18.07 -7.72
N THR A 218 6.33 -18.05 -6.40
CA THR A 218 7.10 -18.94 -5.50
C THR A 218 6.79 -20.40 -5.77
N LEU A 219 5.50 -20.77 -5.90
CA LEU A 219 5.11 -22.15 -6.21
C LEU A 219 5.66 -22.59 -7.57
N MET A 220 5.62 -21.70 -8.57
CA MET A 220 6.14 -21.98 -9.91
C MET A 220 7.67 -22.15 -9.91
N ALA A 221 8.40 -21.34 -9.14
CA ALA A 221 9.84 -21.50 -8.97
C ALA A 221 10.20 -22.87 -8.39
N GLY A 222 9.34 -23.42 -7.52
CA GLY A 222 9.56 -24.73 -6.90
C GLY A 222 9.31 -25.96 -7.76
N VAL A 223 8.71 -25.80 -8.94
CA VAL A 223 8.48 -26.91 -9.88
C VAL A 223 9.32 -26.79 -11.17
N LEU A 224 10.25 -25.83 -11.22
CA LEU A 224 11.22 -25.72 -12.32
C LEU A 224 12.19 -26.91 -12.34
N PRO A 225 12.79 -27.25 -13.51
CA PRO A 225 13.70 -28.40 -13.63
C PRO A 225 14.86 -28.41 -12.63
N ASN A 226 15.42 -27.22 -12.32
CA ASN A 226 16.44 -27.02 -11.29
C ASN A 226 15.82 -26.36 -10.04
N ALA A 227 14.84 -27.03 -9.43
CA ALA A 227 14.01 -26.48 -8.36
C ALA A 227 14.82 -25.92 -7.18
N VAL A 228 15.86 -26.61 -6.71
CA VAL A 228 16.67 -26.16 -5.56
C VAL A 228 17.34 -24.81 -5.84
N VAL A 229 18.04 -24.70 -6.97
CA VAL A 229 18.73 -23.45 -7.38
C VAL A 229 17.72 -22.34 -7.67
N SER A 230 16.60 -22.67 -8.30
CA SER A 230 15.56 -21.71 -8.69
C SER A 230 14.81 -21.14 -7.50
N ILE A 231 14.44 -21.99 -6.52
CA ILE A 231 13.82 -21.56 -5.25
C ILE A 231 14.78 -20.69 -4.47
N SER A 232 16.05 -21.11 -4.33
CA SER A 232 17.06 -20.32 -3.61
C SER A 232 17.24 -18.93 -4.22
N ALA A 233 17.36 -18.85 -5.56
CA ALA A 233 17.44 -17.58 -6.26
C ALA A 233 16.15 -16.75 -6.12
N HIS A 234 14.98 -17.36 -6.28
CA HIS A 234 13.69 -16.68 -6.12
C HIS A 234 13.53 -16.10 -4.72
N SER A 235 13.88 -16.85 -3.67
CA SER A 235 13.82 -16.39 -2.27
C SER A 235 14.69 -15.17 -2.04
N VAL A 236 15.91 -15.13 -2.58
CA VAL A 236 16.78 -13.93 -2.53
C VAL A 236 16.09 -12.73 -3.16
N LEU A 237 15.51 -12.90 -4.36
CA LEU A 237 14.82 -11.82 -5.05
C LEU A 237 13.59 -11.33 -4.26
N VAL A 238 12.75 -12.23 -3.75
CA VAL A 238 11.57 -11.86 -2.94
C VAL A 238 11.98 -11.08 -1.71
N ASN A 239 13.03 -11.48 -1.00
CA ASN A 239 13.50 -10.78 0.20
C ASN A 239 13.99 -9.37 -0.13
N ILE A 240 14.82 -9.22 -1.17
CA ILE A 240 15.35 -7.93 -1.60
C ILE A 240 14.22 -7.03 -2.12
N ASN A 241 13.35 -7.56 -2.97
CA ASN A 241 12.19 -6.85 -3.51
C ASN A 241 11.25 -6.40 -2.40
N SER A 242 10.99 -7.25 -1.39
CA SER A 242 10.13 -6.89 -0.26
C SER A 242 10.67 -5.69 0.52
N ILE A 243 11.99 -5.62 0.74
CA ILE A 243 12.62 -4.49 1.42
C ILE A 243 12.46 -3.20 0.60
N ILE A 244 12.69 -3.26 -0.70
CA ILE A 244 12.52 -2.11 -1.61
C ILE A 244 11.05 -1.67 -1.66
N TYR A 245 10.14 -2.64 -1.82
CA TYR A 245 8.70 -2.42 -1.86
C TYR A 245 8.19 -1.67 -0.61
N MET A 246 8.76 -1.87 0.59
CA MET A 246 8.36 -1.11 1.78
C MET A 246 8.51 0.41 1.61
N VAL A 247 9.50 0.85 0.83
CA VAL A 247 9.68 2.27 0.49
C VAL A 247 8.55 2.74 -0.43
N PHE A 248 8.25 1.99 -1.49
CA PHE A 248 7.14 2.31 -2.40
C PHE A 248 5.78 2.27 -1.71
N ALA A 249 5.52 1.26 -0.88
CA ALA A 249 4.30 1.14 -0.09
C ALA A 249 4.14 2.33 0.88
N GLY A 250 5.22 2.78 1.51
CA GLY A 250 5.18 3.96 2.37
C GLY A 250 4.88 5.25 1.60
N LEU A 251 5.45 5.42 0.40
CA LEU A 251 5.09 6.51 -0.51
C LEU A 251 3.61 6.43 -0.92
N ALA A 252 3.13 5.26 -1.31
CA ALA A 252 1.75 5.04 -1.71
C ALA A 252 0.75 5.39 -0.59
N VAL A 253 1.08 5.06 0.66
CA VAL A 253 0.26 5.46 1.83
C VAL A 253 0.29 6.98 2.03
N ALA A 254 1.46 7.63 1.95
CA ALA A 254 1.57 9.08 2.08
C ALA A 254 0.76 9.83 0.99
N VAL A 255 0.84 9.35 -0.25
CA VAL A 255 0.07 9.90 -1.38
C VAL A 255 -1.42 9.66 -1.20
N ASN A 256 -1.83 8.47 -0.78
CA ASN A 256 -3.23 8.16 -0.46
C ASN A 256 -3.80 9.18 0.54
N ILE A 257 -3.10 9.43 1.64
CA ILE A 257 -3.51 10.41 2.66
C ILE A 257 -3.58 11.82 2.06
N ARG A 258 -2.53 12.26 1.36
CA ARG A 258 -2.44 13.62 0.83
C ARG A 258 -3.49 13.89 -0.24
N VAL A 259 -3.60 13.01 -1.24
CA VAL A 259 -4.58 13.12 -2.33
C VAL A 259 -5.99 12.99 -1.77
N GLY A 260 -6.27 12.01 -0.90
CA GLY A 260 -7.58 11.84 -0.28
C GLY A 260 -8.04 13.07 0.50
N ASN A 261 -7.14 13.65 1.30
CA ASN A 261 -7.42 14.89 2.04
C ASN A 261 -7.64 16.10 1.11
N CYS A 262 -6.86 16.24 0.03
CA CYS A 262 -7.04 17.33 -0.93
C CYS A 262 -8.37 17.20 -1.70
N LEU A 263 -8.70 16.01 -2.19
CA LEU A 263 -9.97 15.76 -2.88
C LEU A 263 -11.17 15.96 -1.94
N GLY A 264 -11.07 15.47 -0.69
CA GLY A 264 -12.08 15.69 0.35
C GLY A 264 -12.23 17.16 0.76
N ALA A 265 -11.18 17.97 0.62
CA ALA A 265 -11.22 19.42 0.81
C ALA A 265 -11.62 20.20 -0.45
N ASN A 266 -11.97 19.50 -1.54
CA ASN A 266 -12.28 20.09 -2.85
C ASN A 266 -11.13 20.95 -3.43
N LEU A 267 -9.89 20.46 -3.29
CA LEU A 267 -8.65 21.06 -3.80
C LEU A 267 -8.03 20.16 -4.91
N PRO A 268 -8.63 20.11 -6.11
CA PRO A 268 -8.22 19.21 -7.19
C PRO A 268 -6.83 19.51 -7.76
N LYS A 269 -6.42 20.78 -7.90
CA LYS A 269 -5.07 21.13 -8.39
C LYS A 269 -4.00 20.74 -7.39
N LEU A 270 -4.29 20.89 -6.10
CA LEU A 270 -3.38 20.46 -5.04
C LEU A 270 -3.21 18.93 -5.05
N ALA A 271 -4.31 18.19 -5.20
CA ALA A 271 -4.27 16.74 -5.36
C ALA A 271 -3.43 16.30 -6.57
N MET A 272 -3.61 16.96 -7.72
CA MET A 272 -2.82 16.74 -8.94
C MET A 272 -1.33 17.01 -8.72
N ALA A 273 -1.00 18.11 -8.05
CA ALA A 273 0.38 18.47 -7.75
C ALA A 273 1.03 17.45 -6.82
N SER A 274 0.34 17.02 -5.75
CA SER A 274 0.84 15.97 -4.86
C SER A 274 1.08 14.65 -5.60
N CYS A 275 0.17 14.27 -6.50
CA CYS A 275 0.35 13.10 -7.36
C CYS A 275 1.60 13.22 -8.25
N THR A 276 1.73 14.34 -8.97
CA THR A 276 2.87 14.57 -9.88
C THR A 276 4.20 14.55 -9.15
N VAL A 277 4.29 15.22 -8.00
CA VAL A 277 5.51 15.23 -7.17
C VAL A 277 5.84 13.82 -6.68
N ALA A 278 4.84 13.04 -6.26
CA ALA A 278 5.08 11.69 -5.79
C ALA A 278 5.56 10.73 -6.90
N LEU A 279 4.99 10.80 -8.10
CA LEU A 279 5.44 9.97 -9.24
C LEU A 279 6.86 10.33 -9.66
N THR A 280 7.20 11.62 -9.63
CA THR A 280 8.56 12.11 -9.91
C THR A 280 9.56 11.63 -8.85
N LEU A 281 9.20 11.73 -7.57
CA LEU A 281 10.02 11.23 -6.47
C LEU A 281 10.22 9.72 -6.57
N THR A 282 9.16 8.98 -6.91
CA THR A 282 9.20 7.52 -7.09
C THR A 282 10.17 7.13 -8.20
N LEU A 283 10.15 7.84 -9.33
CA LEU A 283 11.11 7.61 -10.41
C LEU A 283 12.56 7.78 -9.95
N ALA A 284 12.85 8.86 -9.21
CA ALA A 284 14.20 9.11 -8.69
C ALA A 284 14.65 8.04 -7.68
N ILE A 285 13.75 7.55 -6.85
CA ILE A 285 14.00 6.45 -5.90
C ILE A 285 14.25 5.13 -6.66
N SER A 286 13.39 4.78 -7.63
CA SER A 286 13.56 3.56 -8.44
C SER A 286 14.89 3.56 -9.21
N LEU A 287 15.31 4.68 -9.79
CA LEU A 287 16.61 4.80 -10.45
C LEU A 287 17.78 4.59 -9.47
N SER A 288 17.63 5.07 -8.24
CA SER A 288 18.62 4.86 -7.18
C SER A 288 18.69 3.39 -6.77
N PHE A 289 17.54 2.71 -6.67
CA PHE A 289 17.49 1.26 -6.41
C PHE A 289 18.06 0.43 -7.55
N ILE A 290 17.81 0.80 -8.81
CA ILE A 290 18.45 0.14 -9.97
C ILE A 290 19.98 0.19 -9.85
N ALA A 291 20.54 1.38 -9.60
CA ALA A 291 21.98 1.54 -9.45
C ALA A 291 22.52 0.72 -8.27
N PHE A 292 21.82 0.74 -7.14
CA PHE A 292 22.17 -0.04 -5.95
C PHE A 292 22.14 -1.55 -6.22
N LEU A 293 21.09 -2.07 -6.86
CA LEU A 293 20.95 -3.48 -7.18
C LEU A 293 22.04 -3.93 -8.16
N TYR A 294 22.33 -3.17 -9.21
CA TYR A 294 23.42 -3.54 -10.13
C TYR A 294 24.80 -3.52 -9.45
N ALA A 295 25.05 -2.56 -8.56
CA ALA A 295 26.30 -2.47 -7.82
C ALA A 295 26.47 -3.62 -6.82
N THR A 296 25.38 -4.13 -6.25
CA THR A 296 25.39 -5.13 -5.17
C THR A 296 24.90 -6.51 -5.60
N ARG A 297 24.62 -6.73 -6.89
CA ARG A 297 24.01 -7.97 -7.41
C ARG A 297 24.74 -9.26 -7.08
N TRP A 298 26.04 -9.20 -6.79
CA TRP A 298 26.83 -10.36 -6.35
C TRP A 298 26.92 -10.46 -4.83
N THR A 299 27.01 -9.31 -4.16
CA THR A 299 27.19 -9.23 -2.71
C THR A 299 25.91 -9.61 -1.97
N LEU A 300 24.75 -9.10 -2.38
CA LEU A 300 23.49 -9.40 -1.69
C LEU A 300 23.15 -10.91 -1.70
N PRO A 301 23.22 -11.63 -2.84
CA PRO A 301 23.01 -13.07 -2.82
C PRO A 301 24.02 -13.83 -1.98
N SER A 302 25.30 -13.44 -1.99
CA SER A 302 26.34 -14.11 -1.18
C SER A 302 26.18 -13.94 0.33
N LEU A 303 25.37 -12.98 0.78
CA LEU A 303 25.03 -12.81 2.20
C LEU A 303 23.91 -13.76 2.64
N LEU A 304 23.11 -14.26 1.71
CA LEU A 304 21.93 -15.08 1.97
C LEU A 304 22.12 -16.55 1.60
N LEU A 305 23.06 -16.84 0.70
CA LEU A 305 23.31 -18.16 0.13
C LEU A 305 24.78 -18.56 0.28
N ASN A 306 25.02 -19.87 0.40
CA ASN A 306 26.36 -20.45 0.55
C ASN A 306 26.86 -21.19 -0.71
N ASP A 307 25.97 -21.55 -1.63
CA ASP A 307 26.32 -22.30 -2.83
C ASP A 307 26.53 -21.37 -4.04
N GLN A 308 27.64 -21.57 -4.74
CA GLN A 308 28.07 -20.68 -5.81
C GLN A 308 27.10 -20.66 -7.01
N GLU A 309 26.42 -21.78 -7.26
CA GLU A 309 25.46 -21.90 -8.36
C GLU A 309 24.22 -21.04 -8.11
N SER A 310 23.59 -21.15 -6.93
CA SER A 310 22.44 -20.31 -6.58
C SER A 310 22.80 -18.84 -6.41
N ILE A 311 24.00 -18.52 -5.89
CA ILE A 311 24.50 -17.12 -5.86
C ILE A 311 24.55 -16.56 -7.28
N THR A 312 25.10 -17.31 -8.23
CA THR A 312 25.23 -16.87 -9.62
C THR A 312 23.86 -16.70 -10.28
N ARG A 313 22.94 -17.63 -10.02
CA ARG A 313 21.57 -17.56 -10.54
C ARG A 313 20.80 -16.37 -9.95
N ALA A 314 20.88 -16.15 -8.65
CA ALA A 314 20.28 -15.00 -7.98
C ALA A 314 20.84 -13.67 -8.49
N ALA A 315 22.16 -13.58 -8.70
CA ALA A 315 22.81 -12.39 -9.24
C ALA A 315 22.38 -12.08 -10.69
N SER A 316 22.13 -13.13 -11.49
CA SER A 316 21.58 -13.03 -12.85
C SER A 316 20.13 -12.54 -12.79
N ALA A 317 19.29 -13.19 -11.99
CA ALA A 317 17.88 -12.82 -11.85
C ALA A 317 17.69 -11.40 -11.28
N LEU A 318 18.50 -10.97 -10.30
CA LEU A 318 18.49 -9.59 -9.81
C LEU A 318 18.86 -8.58 -10.90
N ALA A 319 19.82 -8.91 -11.77
CA ALA A 319 20.21 -8.02 -12.87
C ALA A 319 19.08 -7.86 -13.91
N VAL A 320 18.30 -8.92 -14.12
CA VAL A 320 17.10 -8.92 -14.98
C VAL A 320 15.94 -8.17 -14.32
N TRP A 321 15.77 -8.33 -13.01
CA TRP A 321 14.70 -7.69 -12.24
C TRP A 321 14.94 -6.20 -12.01
N ALA A 322 16.18 -5.76 -11.79
CA ALA A 322 16.47 -4.38 -11.38
C ALA A 322 15.73 -3.29 -12.20
N PRO A 323 15.66 -3.33 -13.54
CA PRO A 323 14.89 -2.33 -14.30
C PRO A 323 13.39 -2.30 -13.99
N PHE A 324 12.80 -3.43 -13.57
CA PHE A 324 11.40 -3.53 -13.17
C PHE A 324 11.11 -2.80 -11.84
N GLU A 325 12.12 -2.37 -11.07
CA GLU A 325 11.91 -1.50 -9.89
C GLU A 325 11.28 -0.15 -10.27
N ILE A 326 11.45 0.32 -11.51
CA ILE A 326 10.70 1.46 -12.03
C ILE A 326 9.22 1.10 -12.15
N LEU A 327 8.92 -0.07 -12.70
CA LEU A 327 7.55 -0.52 -12.91
C LEU A 327 6.86 -0.81 -11.60
N ASP A 328 7.54 -1.44 -10.63
CA ASP A 328 7.01 -1.74 -9.31
C ASP A 328 6.65 -0.46 -8.54
N GLY A 329 7.57 0.50 -8.49
CA GLY A 329 7.31 1.80 -7.88
C GLY A 329 6.19 2.59 -8.59
N GLN A 330 6.24 2.65 -9.92
CA GLN A 330 5.23 3.35 -10.74
C GLN A 330 3.91 2.59 -10.87
N ASN A 331 3.82 1.36 -10.36
CA ASN A 331 2.54 0.68 -10.16
C ASN A 331 2.00 0.99 -8.75
N THR A 332 2.83 0.76 -7.74
CA THR A 332 2.46 0.85 -6.32
C THR A 332 1.99 2.24 -5.90
N VAL A 333 2.67 3.31 -6.36
CA VAL A 333 2.35 4.69 -5.93
C VAL A 333 1.03 5.20 -6.52
N PRO A 334 0.73 5.02 -7.82
CA PRO A 334 -0.61 5.25 -8.35
C PRO A 334 -1.73 4.48 -7.65
N GLN A 335 -1.52 3.23 -7.22
CA GLN A 335 -2.53 2.52 -6.42
C GLN A 335 -2.85 3.27 -5.11
N GLY A 336 -1.88 4.02 -4.56
CA GLY A 336 -2.11 4.97 -3.46
C GLY A 336 -3.06 6.11 -3.84
N VAL A 337 -2.86 6.72 -5.01
CA VAL A 337 -3.75 7.77 -5.57
C VAL A 337 -5.17 7.23 -5.76
N PHE A 338 -5.32 6.03 -6.32
CA PHE A 338 -6.62 5.40 -6.56
C PHE A 338 -7.37 5.13 -5.26
N ARG A 339 -6.68 4.69 -4.20
CA ARG A 339 -7.26 4.58 -2.85
C ARG A 339 -7.70 5.94 -2.32
N GLY A 340 -6.86 6.97 -2.43
CA GLY A 340 -7.19 8.33 -2.00
C GLY A 340 -8.40 8.92 -2.74
N ALA A 341 -8.53 8.59 -4.03
CA ALA A 341 -9.66 9.00 -4.87
C ALA A 341 -10.92 8.11 -4.73
N GLY A 342 -10.85 7.03 -3.93
CA GLY A 342 -11.94 6.07 -3.74
C GLY A 342 -12.25 5.23 -4.99
N LYS A 343 -11.26 4.98 -5.85
CA LYS A 343 -11.37 4.22 -7.11
C LYS A 343 -10.79 2.79 -7.00
N GLN A 344 -10.60 2.26 -5.78
CA GLN A 344 -9.98 0.93 -5.58
C GLN A 344 -10.69 -0.25 -6.29
N THR A 345 -11.99 -0.16 -6.59
CA THR A 345 -12.67 -1.23 -7.35
C THR A 345 -12.15 -1.36 -8.78
N VAL A 346 -11.79 -0.23 -9.40
CA VAL A 346 -11.23 -0.21 -10.75
C VAL A 346 -9.84 -0.83 -10.73
N ASP A 347 -9.02 -0.43 -9.77
CA ASP A 347 -7.67 -0.93 -9.58
C ASP A 347 -7.64 -2.44 -9.28
N ALA A 348 -8.48 -2.91 -8.34
CA ALA A 348 -8.61 -4.34 -8.05
C ALA A 348 -8.95 -5.18 -9.30
N SER A 349 -9.80 -4.64 -10.19
CA SER A 349 -10.14 -5.30 -11.46
C SER A 349 -8.95 -5.32 -12.43
N ILE A 350 -8.19 -4.24 -12.50
CA ILE A 350 -6.96 -4.16 -13.30
C ILE A 350 -5.93 -5.17 -12.78
N ASN A 351 -5.66 -5.21 -11.48
CA ASN A 351 -4.72 -6.15 -10.88
C ASN A 351 -5.13 -7.61 -11.12
N ALA A 352 -6.43 -7.94 -11.02
CA ALA A 352 -6.93 -9.27 -11.34
C ALA A 352 -6.57 -9.69 -12.78
N VAL A 353 -6.81 -8.81 -13.76
CA VAL A 353 -6.50 -9.10 -15.16
C VAL A 353 -4.99 -9.13 -15.40
N ALA A 354 -4.28 -8.11 -14.94
CA ALA A 354 -2.87 -7.92 -15.20
C ALA A 354 -2.02 -9.04 -14.60
N TYR A 355 -2.31 -9.49 -13.38
CA TYR A 355 -1.53 -10.53 -12.72
C TYR A 355 -1.97 -11.95 -13.07
N TYR A 356 -3.28 -12.23 -13.14
CA TYR A 356 -3.76 -13.61 -13.28
C TYR A 356 -4.07 -14.02 -14.72
N ILE A 357 -4.46 -13.07 -15.59
CA ILE A 357 -4.76 -13.36 -17.00
C ILE A 357 -3.53 -13.14 -17.87
N PHE A 358 -2.65 -12.20 -17.51
CA PHE A 358 -1.49 -11.85 -18.32
C PHE A 358 -0.15 -12.23 -17.67
N GLY A 359 0.20 -11.65 -16.52
CA GLY A 359 1.52 -11.76 -15.91
C GLY A 359 1.89 -13.18 -15.51
N THR A 360 1.01 -13.89 -14.82
CA THR A 360 1.25 -15.28 -14.39
C THR A 360 1.37 -16.24 -15.60
N PRO A 361 0.43 -16.27 -16.57
CA PRO A 361 0.60 -17.10 -17.76
C PRO A 361 1.87 -16.77 -18.55
N LEU A 362 2.24 -15.49 -18.63
CA LEU A 362 3.46 -15.07 -19.31
C LEU A 362 4.71 -15.51 -18.55
N ALA A 363 4.70 -15.45 -17.21
CA ALA A 363 5.74 -16.00 -16.35
C ALA A 363 5.92 -17.49 -16.60
N VAL A 364 4.83 -18.27 -16.61
CA VAL A 364 4.87 -19.71 -16.94
C VAL A 364 5.47 -19.94 -18.33
N TRP A 365 5.01 -19.17 -19.33
CA TRP A 365 5.49 -19.34 -20.69
C TRP A 365 7.00 -19.03 -20.82
N LEU A 366 7.47 -17.94 -20.22
CA LEU A 366 8.89 -17.58 -20.26
C LEU A 366 9.77 -18.52 -19.42
N GLY A 367 9.33 -18.87 -18.21
CA GLY A 367 10.07 -19.74 -17.30
C GLY A 367 10.18 -21.18 -17.79
N PHE A 368 9.07 -21.77 -18.27
CA PHE A 368 9.02 -23.19 -18.62
C PHE A 368 9.20 -23.45 -20.12
N TYR A 369 8.51 -22.71 -20.99
CA TYR A 369 8.53 -23.00 -22.44
C TYR A 369 9.79 -22.43 -23.12
N TRP A 370 10.19 -21.21 -22.76
CA TRP A 370 11.45 -20.61 -23.24
C TRP A 370 12.66 -21.02 -22.39
N ALA A 371 12.46 -21.83 -21.35
CA ALA A 371 13.50 -22.32 -20.46
C ALA A 371 14.40 -21.20 -19.90
N LEU A 372 13.79 -20.04 -19.57
CA LEU A 372 14.47 -18.94 -18.89
C LEU A 372 14.47 -19.10 -17.37
N ASP A 373 13.99 -20.24 -16.86
CA ASP A 373 13.93 -20.57 -15.43
C ASP A 373 13.32 -19.43 -14.58
N VAL A 374 13.93 -19.13 -13.44
CA VAL A 374 13.50 -18.09 -12.50
C VAL A 374 13.53 -16.69 -13.14
N GLU A 375 14.48 -16.39 -14.02
CA GLU A 375 14.51 -15.11 -14.74
C GLU A 375 13.27 -14.92 -15.60
N GLY A 376 12.84 -15.98 -16.30
CA GLY A 376 11.60 -15.96 -17.08
C GLY A 376 10.36 -15.70 -16.24
N LEU A 377 10.30 -16.29 -15.03
CA LEU A 377 9.22 -16.06 -14.09
C LEU A 377 9.11 -14.57 -13.70
N TRP A 378 10.22 -13.96 -13.28
CA TRP A 378 10.25 -12.55 -12.86
C TRP A 378 10.00 -11.58 -14.02
N VAL A 379 10.48 -11.87 -15.23
CA VAL A 379 10.17 -11.06 -16.42
C VAL A 379 8.68 -11.10 -16.74
N GLY A 380 8.07 -12.28 -16.76
CA GLY A 380 6.64 -12.41 -17.05
C GLY A 380 5.78 -11.71 -16.00
N PHE A 381 6.15 -11.83 -14.73
CA PHE A 381 5.49 -11.13 -13.63
C PHE A 381 5.63 -9.60 -13.77
N GLY A 382 6.85 -9.12 -14.02
CA GLY A 382 7.13 -7.69 -14.22
C GLY A 382 6.41 -7.09 -15.44
N LEU A 383 6.17 -7.87 -16.49
CA LEU A 383 5.33 -7.46 -17.63
C LEU A 383 3.84 -7.39 -17.25
N GLY A 384 3.38 -8.18 -16.28
CA GLY A 384 2.08 -8.00 -15.63
C GLY A 384 1.99 -6.67 -14.88
N ILE A 385 3.02 -6.32 -14.10
CA ILE A 385 3.11 -5.01 -13.42
C ILE A 385 3.06 -3.87 -14.45
N LEU A 386 3.81 -4.00 -15.55
CA LEU A 386 3.80 -3.02 -16.64
C LEU A 386 2.39 -2.79 -17.20
N LEU A 387 1.63 -3.87 -17.43
CA LEU A 387 0.25 -3.78 -17.91
C LEU A 387 -0.64 -3.06 -16.90
N SER A 388 -0.57 -3.43 -15.61
CA SER A 388 -1.33 -2.75 -14.55
C SER A 388 -0.97 -1.27 -14.48
N ALA A 389 0.32 -0.92 -14.43
CA ALA A 389 0.80 0.46 -14.39
C ALA A 389 0.31 1.26 -15.60
N SER A 390 0.40 0.68 -16.81
CA SER A 390 -0.08 1.33 -18.04
C SER A 390 -1.58 1.64 -17.99
N CYS A 391 -2.40 0.73 -17.47
CA CYS A 391 -3.83 0.96 -17.27
C CYS A 391 -4.10 2.05 -16.23
N LEU A 392 -3.37 2.07 -15.11
CA LEU A 392 -3.53 3.10 -14.07
C LEU A 392 -3.17 4.50 -14.61
N TYR A 393 -2.06 4.62 -15.35
CA TYR A 393 -1.66 5.86 -15.99
C TYR A 393 -2.68 6.34 -17.02
N PHE A 394 -3.17 5.44 -17.88
CA PHE A 394 -4.20 5.78 -18.86
C PHE A 394 -5.45 6.34 -18.16
N LEU A 395 -5.91 5.69 -17.10
CA LEU A 395 -7.10 6.17 -16.37
C LEU A 395 -6.85 7.51 -15.67
N LEU A 396 -5.69 7.69 -15.06
CA LEU A 396 -5.34 8.87 -14.30
C LEU A 396 -5.14 10.11 -15.18
N PHE A 397 -4.53 9.97 -16.36
CA PHE A 397 -4.16 11.09 -17.21
C PHE A 397 -5.12 11.33 -18.38
N GLU A 398 -5.78 10.30 -18.90
CA GLU A 398 -6.62 10.40 -20.10
C GLU A 398 -8.12 10.24 -19.80
N ARG A 399 -8.49 9.50 -18.74
CA ARG A 399 -9.91 9.17 -18.49
C ARG A 399 -10.58 10.08 -17.47
N TRP A 400 -9.87 10.51 -16.44
CA TRP A 400 -10.42 11.26 -15.32
C TRP A 400 -9.87 12.68 -15.26
N THR A 401 -10.73 13.62 -14.87
CA THR A 401 -10.29 14.95 -14.47
C THR A 401 -10.19 15.04 -12.95
N TRP A 402 -9.27 15.86 -12.44
CA TRP A 402 -9.10 16.02 -10.99
C TRP A 402 -10.32 16.69 -10.36
N GLU A 403 -11.01 17.55 -11.10
CA GLU A 403 -12.28 18.17 -10.72
C GLU A 403 -13.38 17.12 -10.53
N GLU A 404 -13.54 16.18 -11.47
CA GLU A 404 -14.47 15.04 -11.32
C GLU A 404 -14.16 14.20 -10.08
N LEU A 405 -12.88 13.93 -9.82
CA LEU A 405 -12.46 13.16 -8.63
C LEU A 405 -12.77 13.90 -7.33
N ALA A 406 -12.66 15.23 -7.31
CA ALA A 406 -13.01 16.05 -6.15
C ALA A 406 -14.53 16.11 -5.94
N GLU A 407 -15.32 16.26 -7.01
CA GLU A 407 -16.78 16.19 -6.94
C GLU A 407 -17.27 14.83 -6.45
N ASP A 408 -16.69 13.74 -6.93
CA ASP A 408 -16.98 12.39 -6.46
C ASP A 408 -16.65 12.23 -4.97
N ALA A 409 -15.57 12.87 -4.48
CA ALA A 409 -15.22 12.88 -3.07
C ALA A 409 -16.28 13.63 -2.24
N GLN A 410 -16.71 14.82 -2.67
CA GLN A 410 -17.75 15.60 -1.98
C GLN A 410 -19.07 14.83 -1.88
N LYS A 411 -19.50 14.16 -2.97
CA LYS A 411 -20.73 13.34 -2.99
C LYS A 411 -20.69 12.17 -2.01
N ARG A 412 -19.50 11.65 -1.70
CA ARG A 412 -19.33 10.54 -0.73
C ARG A 412 -19.40 11.03 0.72
N THR A 413 -19.02 12.27 0.98
CA THR A 413 -18.97 12.85 2.33
C THR A 413 -20.18 13.70 2.69
N SER A 414 -21.05 14.02 1.74
CA SER A 414 -22.26 14.84 1.94
C SER A 414 -23.45 14.10 2.57
N VAL A 415 -23.21 13.06 3.39
CA VAL A 415 -24.26 12.22 4.01
C VAL A 415 -24.67 12.75 5.36
#